data_AF-A0A1I1XMS1-F1
#
_entry.id   AF-A0A1I1XMS1-F1
#
_cell.length_a   1.000
_cell.length_b   1.000
_cell.length_c   1.000
_cell.angle_alpha   90.00
_cell.angle_beta   90.00
_cell.angle_gamma   90.00
#
_symmetry.space_group_name_H-M   'P 1'
#
loop_
_entity.id
_entity.type
_entity.pdbx_description
1 polymer ?
#
loop_
_entity_poly.entity_id
_entity_poly.type
_entity_poly.pdbx_seq_one_letter_code
_entity_poly.pdbx_strand_id
1 'polypeptide(L)' 'MARVCQITGKRTRTGNNVSHANNKTKRKFFPNLQKKRFFVESTGEWITLKVATSAIKTINKNGLEATLQKAYERGTLTV' A
#
# COMPACT_ATOMS: atom_id res chain seq x y z
N MET A 1 10.05 -5.01 -9.91
CA MET A 1 9.18 -3.99 -9.27
C MET A 1 9.20 -4.13 -7.76
N ALA A 2 9.45 -3.04 -7.02
CA ALA A 2 9.41 -3.05 -5.57
C ALA A 2 7.97 -3.33 -5.06
N ARG A 3 7.81 -4.24 -4.09
CA ARG A 3 6.52 -4.51 -3.43
C ARG A 3 6.21 -3.40 -2.43
N VAL A 4 5.83 -2.24 -2.96
CA VAL A 4 5.48 -1.04 -2.19
C VAL A 4 4.06 -0.62 -2.53
N CYS A 5 3.31 -0.17 -1.52
CA CYS A 5 2.00 0.44 -1.73
C CYS A 5 2.17 1.87 -2.26
N GLN A 6 1.51 2.19 -3.37
CA GLN A 6 1.63 3.51 -4.00
C GLN A 6 1.03 4.65 -3.15
N ILE A 7 -0.06 4.40 -2.41
CA ILE A 7 -0.73 5.44 -1.60
C ILE A 7 -0.04 5.68 -0.25
N THR A 8 0.38 4.59 0.42
CA THR A 8 0.87 4.67 1.81
C THR A 8 2.37 4.47 1.96
N GLY A 9 3.07 4.13 0.88
CA GLY A 9 4.50 3.84 0.92
C GLY A 9 4.87 2.56 1.69
N LYS A 10 3.91 1.73 2.14
CA LYS A 10 4.17 0.51 2.92
C LYS A 10 5.13 -0.42 2.18
N ARG A 11 6.27 -0.72 2.81
CA ARG A 11 7.35 -1.56 2.28
C ARG A 11 7.40 -2.92 2.97
N THR A 12 8.16 -3.84 2.40
CA THR A 12 8.47 -5.14 3.00
C THR A 12 9.29 -4.93 4.27
N ARG A 13 8.95 -5.63 5.35
CA ARG A 13 9.75 -5.64 6.58
C ARG A 13 10.55 -6.93 6.68
N THR A 14 11.76 -6.86 7.21
CA THR A 14 12.58 -8.04 7.52
C THR A 14 12.41 -8.41 8.99
N GLY A 15 12.38 -9.71 9.28
CA GLY A 15 12.42 -10.21 10.65
C GLY A 15 12.87 -11.67 10.68
N ASN A 16 12.57 -12.38 11.76
CA ASN A 16 12.95 -13.78 11.92
C ASN A 16 11.70 -14.68 12.01
N ASN A 17 11.82 -15.92 11.56
CA ASN A 17 10.96 -17.01 11.98
C ASN A 17 11.61 -17.65 13.20
N VAL A 18 10.89 -17.74 14.32
CA VAL A 18 11.38 -18.29 15.59
C VAL A 18 10.70 -19.63 15.80
N SER A 19 11.48 -20.71 15.90
CA SER A 19 10.94 -22.03 16.22
C SER A 19 10.62 -22.17 17.71
N HIS A 20 9.93 -23.26 18.09
CA HIS A 20 9.73 -23.61 19.50
C HIS A 20 11.04 -23.75 20.29
N ALA A 21 12.13 -24.18 19.62
CA ALA A 21 13.48 -24.24 20.19
C ALA A 21 14.25 -22.90 20.11
N ASN A 22 13.59 -21.79 19.78
CA ASN A 22 14.18 -20.47 19.58
C ASN A 22 15.22 -20.36 18.45
N ASN A 23 15.22 -21.28 17.49
CA ASN A 23 16.05 -21.16 16.29
C ASN A 23 15.51 -20.02 15.40
N LYS A 24 16.37 -19.06 15.06
CA LYS A 24 15.99 -17.85 14.31
C LYS A 24 16.45 -17.94 12.86
N THR A 25 15.52 -18.00 11.92
CA THR A 25 15.80 -17.94 10.47
C THR A 25 15.28 -16.62 9.88
N LYS A 26 15.98 -16.02 8.92
CA LYS A 26 15.56 -14.74 8.32
C LYS A 26 14.28 -14.93 7.48
N ARG A 27 13.30 -14.05 7.63
CA ARG A 27 12.08 -14.00 6.80
C ARG A 27 11.71 -12.58 6.40
N LYS A 28 10.99 -12.47 5.29
CA LYS A 28 10.45 -11.20 4.77
C LYS A 28 8.93 -11.17 4.97
N PHE A 29 8.43 -10.10 5.57
CA PHE A 29 7.02 -9.82 5.77
C PHE A 29 6.55 -8.90 4.66
N PHE A 30 5.82 -9.46 3.69
CA PHE A 30 5.30 -8.71 2.57
C PHE A 30 3.98 -7.99 2.93
N PRO A 31 3.79 -6.74 2.49
CA PRO A 31 2.48 -6.10 2.56
C PRO A 31 1.49 -6.82 1.64
N ASN A 32 0.24 -6.95 2.07
CA ASN A 32 -0.86 -7.47 1.26
C ASN A 32 -1.26 -6.43 0.20
N LEU A 33 -0.60 -6.49 -0.96
CA LEU A 33 -0.80 -5.58 -2.09
C LEU A 33 -1.80 -6.19 -3.08
N GLN A 34 -2.78 -5.39 -3.47
CA GLN A 34 -3.83 -5.75 -4.42
C GLN A 34 -3.80 -4.75 -5.58
N LYS A 35 -3.94 -5.25 -6.82
CA LYS A 35 -4.09 -4.40 -8.00
C LYS A 35 -5.60 -4.12 -8.16
N LYS A 36 -6.01 -2.88 -7.95
CA LYS A 36 -7.42 -2.46 -8.08
C LYS A 36 -7.54 -1.22 -8.95
N ARG A 37 -8.69 -1.08 -9.59
CA ARG A 37 -9.10 0.10 -10.33
C ARG A 37 -9.94 0.98 -9.41
N PHE A 38 -9.66 2.28 -9.43
CA PHE A 38 -10.42 3.30 -8.74
C PHE A 38 -10.92 4.31 -9.78
N PHE A 39 -12.17 4.74 -9.63
CA PHE A 39 -12.74 5.81 -10.43
C PHE A 39 -12.52 7.13 -9.71
N VAL A 40 -11.91 8.09 -10.40
CA VAL A 40 -11.70 9.45 -9.88
C VAL A 40 -12.81 10.33 -10.43
N GLU A 41 -13.65 10.85 -9.54
CA GLU A 41 -14.81 11.66 -9.94
C GLU A 41 -14.39 13.02 -10.52
N SER A 42 -13.33 13.65 -10.01
CA SER A 42 -12.83 14.94 -10.52
C SER A 42 -12.31 14.90 -11.95
N THR A 43 -11.58 13.85 -12.35
CA THR A 43 -11.05 13.73 -13.72
C THR A 43 -11.94 12.87 -14.62
N GLY A 44 -12.89 12.14 -14.05
CA GLY A 44 -13.73 11.18 -14.79
C GLY A 44 -12.98 9.95 -15.29
N GLU A 45 -11.77 9.69 -14.76
CA GLU A 45 -10.87 8.65 -15.25
C GLU A 45 -10.75 7.45 -14.32
N TRP A 46 -10.41 6.29 -14.90
CA TRP A 46 -10.10 5.08 -14.15
C TRP A 46 -8.60 4.92 -13.94
N ILE A 47 -8.15 4.97 -12.69
CA ILE A 47 -6.75 4.76 -12.34
C ILE A 47 -6.56 3.36 -11.78
N THR A 48 -5.57 2.63 -12.31
CA THR A 48 -5.17 1.32 -11.78
C THR A 48 -4.02 1.49 -10.80
N LEU A 49 -4.24 1.18 -9.52
CA LEU A 49 -3.23 1.30 -8.48
C LEU A 49 -2.96 -0.05 -7.80
N LYS A 50 -1.70 -0.24 -7.41
CA LYS A 50 -1.25 -1.30 -6.52
C LYS A 50 -1.26 -0.80 -5.08
N VAL A 51 -2.31 -1.16 -4.37
CA VAL A 51 -2.63 -0.64 -3.03
C VAL A 51 -2.59 -1.72 -1.99
N ALA A 52 -2.14 -1.38 -0.79
CA ALA A 52 -2.28 -2.27 0.36
C ALA A 52 -3.75 -2.33 0.77
N THR A 53 -4.21 -3.48 1.27
CA THR A 53 -5.58 -3.63 1.78
C THR A 53 -5.94 -2.62 2.87
N SER A 54 -4.97 -2.24 3.71
CA SER A 54 -5.16 -1.16 4.69
C SER A 54 -5.44 0.20 4.05
N ALA A 55 -4.86 0.47 2.87
CA ALA A 55 -5.08 1.72 2.15
C ALA A 55 -6.49 1.74 1.53
N ILE A 56 -6.99 0.59 1.06
CA ILE A 56 -8.39 0.47 0.60
C ILE A 56 -9.36 0.85 1.72
N LYS A 57 -9.11 0.39 2.95
CA LYS A 57 -9.91 0.79 4.11
C LYS A 57 -9.86 2.31 4.35
N THR A 58 -8.70 2.94 4.17
CA THR A 58 -8.56 4.40 4.31
C THR A 58 -9.29 5.16 3.21
N ILE A 59 -9.24 4.68 1.95
CA ILE A 59 -9.98 5.25 0.82
C ILE A 59 -11.48 5.22 1.11
N ASN A 60 -12.00 4.08 1.55
CA ASN A 60 -13.43 3.94 1.86
C ASN A 60 -13.87 4.84 3.03
N LYS A 61 -12.97 5.16 3.97
CA LYS A 61 -13.29 6.02 5.11
C LYS A 61 -13.23 7.51 4.78
N ASN A 62 -12.20 7.95 4.06
CA ASN A 62 -11.89 9.37 3.88
C ASN A 62 -12.24 9.89 2.48
N GLY A 63 -12.65 9.02 1.56
CA GLY A 63 -12.80 9.34 0.15
C GLY A 63 -11.49 9.19 -0.64
N LEU A 64 -11.61 8.97 -1.95
CA LEU A 64 -10.47 8.74 -2.84
C LEU A 64 -9.59 9.99 -2.96
N GLU A 65 -10.19 11.14 -3.23
CA GLU A 65 -9.47 12.40 -3.50
C GLU A 65 -8.63 12.86 -2.31
N ALA A 66 -9.22 12.87 -1.11
CA ALA A 66 -8.51 13.24 0.11
C ALA A 66 -7.31 12.30 0.39
N THR A 67 -7.40 11.03 0.00
CA THR A 67 -6.29 10.09 0.16
C THR A 67 -5.22 10.24 -0.91
N LEU A 68 -5.59 10.62 -2.14
CA LEU A 68 -4.64 10.93 -3.21
C LEU A 68 -3.88 12.21 -2.87
N GLN A 69 -4.55 13.26 -2.41
CA GLN A 69 -3.91 14.51 -1.99
C GLN A 69 -2.87 14.26 -0.90
N LYS A 70 -3.22 13.49 0.14
CA LYS A 70 -2.28 13.10 1.21
C LYS A 70 -1.12 12.24 0.71
N ALA A 71 -1.32 11.46 -0.34
CA ALA A 71 -0.28 10.66 -0.94
C ALA A 71 0.68 11.50 -1.81
N TYR A 72 0.17 12.57 -2.45
CA TYR A 72 0.99 13.58 -3.14
C TYR A 72 1.81 14.41 -2.15
N GLU A 73 1.21 14.89 -1.06
CA GLU A 73 1.91 15.62 0.01
C GLU A 73 3.05 14.79 0.62
N ARG A 74 2.85 13.48 0.74
CA ARG A 74 3.88 12.54 1.22
C ARG A 74 4.94 12.17 0.17
N GLY A 75 4.77 12.57 -1.09
CA GLY A 75 5.68 12.22 -2.18
C GLY A 75 5.69 10.73 -2.53
N THR A 76 4.65 9.97 -2.15
CA THR A 76 4.55 8.53 -2.42
C THR A 76 3.98 8.21 -3.80
N LEU A 77 3.25 9.16 -4.37
CA LEU A 77 2.81 9.17 -5.77
C LEU A 77 3.50 10.35 -6.46
N THR A 78 4.40 10.07 -7.38
CA THR A 78 4.87 11.02 -8.39
C THR A 78 4.21 10.62 -9.69
N VAL A 79 3.32 11.48 -10.20
CA VAL A 79 2.92 11.47 -11.61
C VAL A 79 3.94 12.28 -12.37
#